data_AF-A0A0L8H0G8-F1
#
_entry.id   AF-A0A0L8H0G8-F1
#
_cell.length_a   1.000
_cell.length_b   1.000
_cell.length_c   1.000
_cell.angle_alpha   90.00
_cell.angle_beta   90.00
_cell.angle_gamma   90.00
#
_symmetry.space_group_name_H-M   'P 1'
#
loop_
_entity.id
_entity.type
_entity.pdbx_description
1 polymer ?
#
loop_
_entity_poly.entity_id
_entity_poly.type
_entity_poly.pdbx_seq_one_letter_code
_entity_poly.pdbx_strand_id
1 'polypeptide(L)' 'LADVEECNGLAVNWVTNHLYWTDAKTSRIEMSNYDGRGRRILFGSDLDQPRGIIVDPMSG' A
#
# COMPACT_ATOMS: atom_id res chain seq x y z
N LEU A 1 -12.75 -3.94 4.31
CA LEU A 1 -11.51 -4.59 3.82
C LEU A 1 -11.00 -5.48 4.95
N ALA A 2 -10.28 -6.56 4.64
CA ALA A 2 -9.67 -7.35 5.71
C ALA A 2 -8.61 -6.52 6.43
N ASP A 3 -8.23 -6.92 7.64
CA ASP A 3 -7.19 -6.25 8.40
C ASP A 3 -5.83 -6.35 7.70
N VAL A 4 -4.90 -5.50 8.14
CA VAL A 4 -3.50 -5.61 7.73
C VAL A 4 -2.86 -6.68 8.59
N GLU A 5 -2.27 -7.69 7.96
CA GLU A 5 -1.71 -8.86 8.67
C GLU A 5 -0.19 -8.77 8.81
N GLU A 6 0.54 -8.57 7.71
CA GLU A 6 2.00 -8.49 7.73
C GLU A 6 2.52 -7.34 6.84
N CYS A 7 2.58 -6.15 7.42
CA CYS A 7 3.05 -4.95 6.73
C CYS A 7 4.59 -4.93 6.62
N ASN A 8 5.11 -5.25 5.44
CA ASN A 8 6.56 -5.35 5.19
C ASN A 8 7.15 -4.12 4.50
N GLY A 9 6.32 -3.22 3.97
CA GLY A 9 6.77 -1.99 3.33
C GLY A 9 5.70 -0.90 3.35
N LEU A 10 6.13 0.34 3.51
CA LEU A 10 5.28 1.53 3.52
C LEU A 10 5.95 2.62 2.67
N ALA A 11 5.17 3.28 1.82
CA ALA A 11 5.58 4.41 1.02
C ALA A 11 4.55 5.55 1.14
N VAL A 12 5.03 6.77 0.98
CA VAL A 12 4.26 7.99 1.25
C VAL A 12 4.33 8.91 0.04
N ASN A 13 3.19 9.21 -0.56
CA ASN A 13 3.10 10.23 -1.60
C ASN A 13 2.70 11.57 -0.96
N TRP A 14 3.67 12.47 -0.77
CA TRP A 14 3.47 13.78 -0.13
C TRP A 14 2.80 14.83 -1.03
N VAL A 15 2.75 14.58 -2.35
CA VAL A 15 2.04 15.47 -3.28
C VAL A 15 0.53 15.24 -3.20
N THR A 16 0.12 13.98 -3.04
CA THR A 16 -1.30 13.58 -3.03
C THR A 16 -1.84 13.20 -1.65
N ASN A 17 -1.00 13.21 -0.61
CA ASN A 17 -1.34 12.81 0.76
C ASN A 17 -1.90 11.38 0.87
N HIS A 18 -1.28 10.45 0.14
CA HIS A 18 -1.62 9.03 0.17
C HIS A 18 -0.51 8.18 0.81
N LEU A 19 -0.94 7.16 1.56
CA LEU A 19 -0.11 6.09 2.09
C LEU A 19 -0.28 4.86 1.19
N TYR A 20 0.80 4.13 0.93
CA TYR A 20 0.80 2.87 0.20
C TYR A 20 1.57 1.83 1.00
N TRP A 21 1.07 0.61 1.10
CA TRP A 21 1.78 -0.46 1.82
C TRP A 21 1.62 -1.81 1.14
N THR A 22 2.55 -2.70 1.48
CA THR A 22 2.50 -4.12 1.12
C THR A 22 2.05 -4.93 2.33
N ASP A 23 1.16 -5.90 2.10
CA ASP A 23 0.80 -6.92 3.08
C ASP A 23 1.20 -8.28 2.53
N ALA A 24 2.26 -8.85 3.10
CA ALA A 24 2.85 -10.09 2.61
C ALA A 24 1.97 -11.31 2.92
N LYS A 25 1.21 -11.27 4.01
CA LYS A 25 0.37 -12.40 4.44
C LYS A 25 -0.91 -12.48 3.62
N THR A 26 -1.49 -11.33 3.27
CA THR A 26 -2.69 -11.28 2.44
C THR A 26 -2.41 -11.14 0.94
N SER A 27 -1.13 -11.05 0.54
CA SER A 27 -0.67 -10.83 -0.83
C SER A 27 -1.32 -9.61 -1.48
N ARG A 28 -1.25 -8.45 -0.79
CA ARG A 28 -1.88 -7.21 -1.24
C ARG A 28 -0.92 -6.04 -1.28
N ILE A 29 -1.21 -5.12 -2.19
CA ILE A 29 -0.73 -3.74 -2.14
C ILE A 29 -1.96 -2.85 -2.00
N GLU A 30 -1.95 -2.01 -0.98
CA GLU A 30 -3.08 -1.19 -0.59
C GLU A 30 -2.70 0.28 -0.48
N MET A 31 -3.71 1.13 -0.44
CA MET A 31 -3.55 2.57 -0.30
C MET A 31 -4.65 3.17 0.58
N SER A 32 -4.34 4.27 1.25
CA SER A 32 -5.30 5.14 1.93
C SER A 32 -4.87 6.60 1.85
N ASN A 33 -5.75 7.51 2.27
CA ASN A 33 -5.34 8.86 2.65
C ASN A 33 -4.45 8.81 3.91
N TYR A 34 -3.75 9.92 4.21
CA TYR A 34 -2.95 10.08 5.44
C TYR A 34 -3.74 9.90 6.75
N ASP A 35 -5.03 10.20 6.74
CA ASP A 35 -5.92 10.02 7.88
C ASP A 35 -6.45 8.57 8.00
N GLY A 36 -5.94 7.65 7.18
CA GLY A 36 -6.35 6.25 7.10
C GLY A 36 -7.70 6.02 6.42
N ARG A 37 -8.40 7.10 6.01
CA ARG A 37 -9.67 6.96 5.29
C ARG A 37 -9.44 6.57 3.84
N GLY A 38 -10.50 6.06 3.21
CA GLY A 38 -10.46 5.71 1.80
C GLY A 38 -9.55 4.53 1.48
N ARG A 39 -9.32 3.63 2.46
CA ARG A 39 -8.53 2.40 2.27
C ARG A 39 -9.05 1.60 1.07
N ARG A 40 -8.17 1.19 0.17
CA ARG A 40 -8.46 0.41 -1.03
C ARG A 40 -7.33 -0.58 -1.34
N ILE A 41 -7.70 -1.74 -1.89
CA ILE A 41 -6.76 -2.69 -2.50
C ILE A 41 -6.45 -2.21 -3.90
N LEU A 42 -5.18 -1.96 -4.21
CA LEU A 42 -4.70 -1.62 -5.55
C LEU A 42 -4.35 -2.88 -6.33
N PHE A 43 -3.70 -3.82 -5.66
CA PHE A 43 -3.32 -5.12 -6.21
C PHE A 43 -3.61 -6.21 -5.19
N GLY A 44 -4.22 -7.32 -5.63
CA GLY A 44 -4.65 -8.41 -4.76
C GLY A 44 -4.73 -9.79 -5.44
N SER A 45 -4.12 -9.92 -6.61
CA SER A 45 -3.92 -11.19 -7.32
C SER A 45 -2.49 -11.25 -7.83
N ASP A 46 -1.98 -12.46 -8.07
CA ASP A 46 -0.67 -12.70 -8.71
C ASP A 46 0.53 -12.07 -7.97
N LEU A 47 0.39 -11.86 -6.66
CA LEU A 47 1.45 -11.41 -5.77
C LEU A 47 1.87 -12.54 -4.84
N ASP A 48 3.17 -12.80 -4.75
CA ASP A 48 3.76 -13.70 -3.76
C ASP A 48 4.60 -12.91 -2.77
N GLN A 49 4.07 -12.75 -1.55
CA GLN A 49 4.72 -12.08 -0.43
C GLN A 49 5.39 -10.73 -0.78
N PRO A 50 4.62 -9.72 -1.21
CA PRO A 50 5.19 -8.40 -1.52
C PRO A 50 5.89 -7.80 -0.30
N ARG A 51 7.03 -7.12 -0.52
CA ARG A 51 7.87 -6.54 0.54
C ARG A 51 8.10 -5.05 0.33
N GLY A 52 9.22 -4.68 -0.28
CA GLY A 52 9.59 -3.27 -0.47
C GLY A 52 8.64 -2.56 -1.41
N ILE A 53 8.32 -1.30 -1.09
CA ILE A 53 7.57 -0.40 -1.94
C ILE A 53 8.20 0.99 -1.87
N ILE A 54 8.29 1.66 -3.02
CA ILE A 54 8.64 3.07 -3.13
C ILE A 54 7.61 3.75 -4.03
N VAL A 55 7.49 5.06 -3.91
CA VAL A 55 6.71 5.90 -4.82
C VAL A 55 7.62 6.98 -5.39
N ASP A 56 7.40 7.38 -6.63
CA ASP A 56 7.91 8.62 -7.21
C ASP A 56 6.75 9.63 -7.31
N PRO A 57 6.58 10.53 -6.32
CA PRO A 57 5.46 11.45 -6.32
C PRO A 57 5.49 12.50 -7.43
N MET A 58 6.64 12.72 -8.07
CA MET A 58 6.81 13.77 -9.08
C MET A 58 6.52 13.23 -10.48
N SER A 59 6.85 11.97 -10.73
CA SER A 59 6.69 11.34 -12.06
C SER A 59 5.48 10.41 -12.16
N GLY A 60 4.94 9.94 -11.03
CA GLY A 60 3.95 8.85 -10.99
C GLY A 60 4.56 7.50 -11.31
#